data_AF-A0A1F9AE09-F1
#
_entry.id   AF-A0A1F9AE09-F1
#
_cell.length_a   1.000
_cell.length_b   1.000
_cell.length_c   1.000
_cell.angle_alpha   90.00
_cell.angle_beta   90.00
_cell.angle_gamma   90.00
#
_symmetry.space_group_name_H-M   'P 1'
#
loop_
_entity.id
_entity.type
_entity.pdbx_description
1 polymer ?
#
loop_
_entity_poly.entity_id
_entity_poly.type
_entity_poly.pdbx_seq_one_letter_code
_entity_poly.pdbx_strand_id
1 'polypeptide(L)'
;MTNIKLYIIIAASSFGLMIVGSIVSDVLASRGYTSDPQLEKILLTIYFALFLALAFAAVPIFLRVFTTLQMRIGNGDLPPIQWIRKNEYAITYCVWGIFLLGLMISLPTVIKDWFLK
;
A
#
# COMPACT_ATOMS: atom_id res chain seq x y z
N MET A 1 4.39 -20.61 3.17
CA MET A 1 3.33 -20.12 2.25
C MET A 1 2.72 -18.87 2.84
N THR A 2 3.05 -17.68 2.32
CA THR A 2 2.39 -16.43 2.70
C THR A 2 0.99 -16.49 2.12
N ASN A 3 -0.01 -16.28 2.97
CA ASN A 3 -1.39 -16.41 2.56
C ASN A 3 -1.76 -15.23 1.66
N ILE A 4 -1.65 -15.41 0.34
CA ILE A 4 -1.96 -14.36 -0.64
C ILE A 4 -3.37 -13.78 -0.46
N LYS A 5 -4.32 -14.60 0.04
CA LYS A 5 -5.67 -14.14 0.35
C LYS A 5 -5.67 -13.04 1.41
N LEU A 6 -4.79 -13.15 2.42
CA LEU A 6 -4.66 -12.14 3.46
C LEU A 6 -4.18 -10.81 2.89
N TYR A 7 -3.18 -10.80 2.02
CA TYR A 7 -2.73 -9.56 1.37
C TYR A 7 -3.79 -8.96 0.46
N ILE A 8 -4.51 -9.80 -0.31
CA ILE A 8 -5.63 -9.31 -1.14
C ILE A 8 -6.71 -8.68 -0.25
N ILE A 9 -7.06 -9.29 0.87
CA ILE A 9 -8.03 -8.74 1.82
C ILE A 9 -7.53 -7.40 2.37
N ILE A 10 -6.27 -7.30 2.80
CA ILE A 10 -5.68 -6.05 3.29
C ILE A 10 -5.73 -4.98 2.20
N ALA A 11 -5.25 -5.28 1.00
CA ALA A 11 -5.24 -4.33 -0.11
C ALA A 11 -6.65 -3.86 -0.48
N ALA A 12 -7.60 -4.78 -0.64
CA ALA A 12 -8.98 -4.46 -0.99
C ALA A 12 -9.70 -3.68 0.11
N SER A 13 -9.49 -4.04 1.38
CA SER A 13 -10.09 -3.33 2.52
C SER A 13 -9.48 -1.95 2.70
N SER A 14 -8.15 -1.80 2.66
CA SER A 14 -7.49 -0.48 2.74
C SER A 14 -7.92 0.43 1.59
N PHE A 15 -7.90 -0.07 0.36
CA PHE A 15 -8.33 0.71 -0.80
C PHE A 15 -9.82 1.06 -0.75
N GLY A 16 -10.68 0.11 -0.38
CA GLY A 16 -12.12 0.33 -0.22
C GLY A 16 -12.41 1.37 0.87
N LEU A 17 -11.71 1.31 2.00
CA LEU A 17 -11.84 2.30 3.08
C LEU A 17 -11.39 3.70 2.64
N MET A 18 -10.33 3.81 1.83
CA MET A 18 -9.92 5.09 1.27
C MET A 18 -10.99 5.69 0.33
N ILE A 19 -11.62 4.87 -0.51
CA ILE A 19 -12.71 5.33 -1.39
C ILE A 19 -13.92 5.78 -0.56
N VAL A 20 -14.38 4.92 0.36
CA VAL A 20 -15.55 5.24 1.21
C VAL A 20 -15.26 6.48 2.04
N GLY A 21 -14.08 6.57 2.64
CA GLY A 21 -13.64 7.75 3.37
C GLY A 21 -13.67 9.00 2.49
N SER A 22 -13.31 8.90 1.21
CA SER A 22 -13.20 10.07 0.33
C SER A 22 -14.57 10.60 -0.03
N ILE A 23 -15.51 9.69 -0.31
CA ILE A 23 -16.93 10.02 -0.54
C ILE A 23 -17.52 10.66 0.71
N VAL A 24 -17.28 10.08 1.89
CA VAL A 24 -17.80 10.62 3.16
C VAL A 24 -17.23 12.01 3.45
N SER A 25 -15.92 12.21 3.27
CA SER A 25 -15.28 13.51 3.44
C SER A 25 -15.86 14.57 2.51
N ASP A 26 -16.11 14.23 1.25
CA ASP A 26 -16.68 15.16 0.26
C ASP A 26 -18.14 15.53 0.59
N VAL A 27 -18.94 14.54 1.02
CA VAL A 27 -20.32 14.78 1.49
C VAL A 27 -20.34 15.66 2.74
N LEU A 28 -19.43 15.44 3.70
CA LEU A 28 -19.32 16.28 4.90
C LEU A 28 -18.85 17.71 4.56
N ALA A 29 -17.94 17.84 3.59
CA ALA A 29 -17.48 19.14 3.09
C ALA A 29 -18.62 19.93 2.44
N SER A 30 -19.43 19.28 1.61
CA SER A 30 -20.60 19.91 0.97
C SER A 30 -21.64 20.45 1.96
N ARG A 31 -21.63 19.96 3.21
CA ARG A 31 -22.52 20.37 4.30
C ARG A 31 -21.88 21.39 5.27
N GLY A 32 -20.66 21.83 5.00
CA GLY A 32 -19.95 22.85 5.80
C GLY A 32 -19.30 22.34 7.08
N TYR A 33 -19.13 21.02 7.26
CA TYR A 33 -18.57 20.43 8.49
C TYR A 33 -17.03 20.30 8.50
N THR A 34 -16.32 20.68 7.41
CA THR A 34 -14.89 20.39 7.23
C THR A 34 -13.94 21.55 7.54
N SER A 35 -14.25 22.40 8.53
CA SER A 35 -13.39 23.54 8.89
C SER A 35 -12.53 23.33 10.13
N ASP A 36 -12.54 22.14 10.75
CA ASP A 36 -11.71 21.85 11.92
C ASP A 36 -10.31 21.35 11.50
N PRO A 37 -9.22 22.10 11.79
CA PRO A 37 -7.85 21.69 11.48
C PRO A 37 -7.43 20.38 12.16
N GLN A 38 -8.04 20.04 13.30
CA GLN A 38 -7.73 18.81 14.01
C GLN A 38 -8.32 17.59 13.29
N LEU A 39 -9.52 17.72 12.71
CA LEU A 39 -10.14 16.66 11.90
C LEU A 39 -9.34 16.38 10.63
N GLU A 40 -8.82 17.42 9.98
CA GLU A 40 -7.97 17.27 8.78
C GLU A 40 -6.71 16.43 9.09
N LYS A 41 -6.03 16.73 10.20
CA LYS A 41 -4.83 15.99 10.64
C LYS A 41 -5.14 14.52 10.97
N ILE A 42 -6.28 14.25 11.61
CA ILE A 42 -6.72 12.88 11.92
C ILE A 42 -7.00 12.11 10.63
N LEU A 43 -7.76 12.70 9.70
CA LEU A 43 -8.06 12.07 8.42
C LEU A 43 -6.78 11.79 7.64
N LEU A 44 -5.89 12.78 7.51
CA LEU A 44 -4.59 12.62 6.84
C LEU A 44 -3.79 11.45 7.42
N THR A 45 -3.75 11.32 8.75
CA THR A 45 -3.06 10.21 9.44
C THR A 45 -3.69 8.86 9.12
N ILE A 46 -5.03 8.78 9.10
CA ILE A 46 -5.77 7.55 8.75
C ILE A 46 -5.49 7.16 7.29
N TYR A 47 -5.57 8.11 6.36
CA TYR A 47 -5.29 7.86 4.94
C TYR A 47 -3.85 7.42 4.72
N PHE A 48 -2.90 8.04 5.41
CA PHE A 48 -1.50 7.64 5.36
C PHE A 48 -1.30 6.21 5.87
N ALA A 49 -1.93 5.84 6.99
CA ALA A 49 -1.87 4.47 7.52
C ALA A 49 -2.48 3.44 6.55
N LEU A 50 -3.64 3.76 5.94
CA LEU A 50 -4.27 2.91 4.93
C LEU A 50 -3.41 2.76 3.68
N PHE A 51 -2.76 3.85 3.25
CA PHE A 51 -1.82 3.83 2.14
C PHE A 51 -0.62 2.93 2.44
N LEU A 52 -0.04 2.99 3.64
CA LEU A 52 1.05 2.10 4.04
C LEU A 52 0.62 0.63 4.05
N ALA A 53 -0.58 0.33 4.56
CA ALA A 53 -1.13 -1.02 4.55
C ALA A 53 -1.33 -1.54 3.11
N LEU A 54 -1.82 -0.68 2.21
CA LEU A 54 -1.96 -0.98 0.79
C LEU A 54 -0.61 -1.24 0.12
N ALA A 55 0.38 -0.36 0.34
CA ALA A 55 1.73 -0.48 -0.24
C ALA A 55 2.43 -1.76 0.26
N PHE A 56 2.28 -2.09 1.53
CA PHE A 56 2.79 -3.32 2.13
C PHE A 56 2.19 -4.57 1.46
N ALA A 57 0.87 -4.58 1.26
CA ALA A 57 0.18 -5.70 0.64
C ALA A 57 0.38 -5.79 -0.89
N ALA A 58 0.64 -4.67 -1.56
CA ALA A 58 0.80 -4.61 -3.00
C ALA A 58 1.97 -5.47 -3.49
N VAL A 59 3.13 -5.43 -2.82
CA VAL A 59 4.35 -6.13 -3.24
C VAL A 59 4.14 -7.64 -3.48
N PRO A 60 3.69 -8.44 -2.49
CA PRO A 60 3.47 -9.87 -2.70
C PRO A 60 2.34 -10.14 -3.72
N ILE A 61 1.33 -9.28 -3.81
CA ILE A 61 0.26 -9.40 -4.82
C ILE A 61 0.85 -9.25 -6.22
N PHE A 62 1.63 -8.21 -6.47
CA PHE A 62 2.25 -7.95 -7.76
C PHE A 62 3.17 -9.08 -8.19
N LEU A 63 4.06 -9.56 -7.31
CA LEU A 63 4.96 -10.68 -7.62
C LEU A 63 4.18 -11.94 -8.01
N ARG A 64 3.09 -12.23 -7.29
CA ARG A 64 2.28 -13.41 -7.53
C ARG A 64 1.45 -13.30 -8.81
N VAL A 65 0.85 -12.15 -9.06
CA VAL A 65 0.12 -11.87 -10.31
C VAL A 65 1.08 -11.95 -11.49
N PHE A 66 2.25 -11.30 -11.40
CA PHE A 66 3.27 -11.31 -12.44
C PHE A 66 3.72 -12.74 -12.79
N THR A 67 4.17 -13.51 -11.80
CA THR A 67 4.63 -14.88 -12.03
C THR A 67 3.50 -15.79 -12.54
N THR A 68 2.27 -15.61 -12.06
CA THR A 68 1.10 -16.38 -12.55
C THR A 68 0.78 -16.07 -14.01
N LEU A 69 0.83 -14.80 -14.41
CA LEU A 69 0.61 -14.40 -15.79
C LEU A 69 1.72 -14.92 -16.71
N GLN A 70 2.99 -14.84 -16.28
CA GLN A 70 4.12 -15.36 -17.04
C GLN A 70 4.02 -16.88 -17.25
N MET A 71 3.57 -17.63 -16.23
CA MET A 71 3.30 -19.06 -16.39
C MET A 71 2.17 -19.34 -17.39
N ARG A 72 1.09 -18.53 -17.37
CA ARG A 72 -0.04 -18.69 -18.32
C ARG A 72 0.37 -18.41 -19.77
N ILE A 73 1.34 -17.54 -19.99
CA ILE A 73 1.87 -17.21 -21.32
C ILE A 73 2.88 -18.27 -21.83
N GLY A 74 3.28 -19.23 -20.98
CA GLY A 74 4.25 -20.28 -21.32
C GLY A 74 5.69 -19.96 -20.92
N ASN A 75 5.95 -18.83 -20.26
CA ASN A 75 7.28 -18.40 -19.80
C ASN A 75 7.68 -19.04 -18.46
N GLY A 76 6.97 -20.06 -18.00
CA GLY A 76 7.19 -20.69 -16.70
C GLY A 76 8.56 -21.35 -16.55
N ASP A 77 9.14 -21.79 -17.67
CA ASP A 77 10.44 -22.48 -17.72
C ASP A 77 11.62 -21.52 -17.86
N LEU A 78 11.36 -20.23 -18.05
CA LEU A 78 12.43 -19.24 -18.15
C LEU A 78 13.14 -19.11 -16.79
N PRO A 79 14.49 -19.20 -16.75
CA PRO A 79 15.26 -19.11 -15.52
C PRO A 79 14.93 -17.89 -14.63
N PRO A 80 14.66 -16.68 -15.18
CA PRO A 80 14.24 -15.53 -14.38
C PRO A 80 12.92 -15.75 -13.63
N ILE A 81 11.92 -16.39 -14.26
CA ILE A 81 10.61 -16.61 -13.63
C ILE A 81 10.70 -17.66 -12.53
N GLN A 82 11.47 -18.72 -12.76
CA GLN A 82 11.74 -19.73 -11.74
C GLN A 82 12.52 -19.15 -10.56
N TRP A 83 13.49 -18.29 -10.81
CA TRP A 83 14.27 -17.60 -9.77
C TRP A 83 13.37 -16.69 -8.92
N ILE A 84 12.49 -15.90 -9.54
CA ILE A 84 11.54 -15.04 -8.81
C ILE A 84 10.62 -15.89 -7.93
N ARG A 85 10.07 -16.99 -8.45
CA ARG A 85 9.19 -17.88 -7.67
C ARG A 85 9.93 -18.54 -6.50
N LYS A 86 11.18 -18.97 -6.71
CA LYS A 86 12.00 -19.59 -5.66
C LYS A 86 12.36 -18.59 -4.56
N ASN A 87 12.56 -17.32 -4.91
CA ASN A 87 13.02 -16.27 -4.01
C ASN A 87 11.94 -15.23 -3.66
N GLU A 88 10.65 -15.56 -3.84
CA GLU A 88 9.52 -14.61 -3.66
C GLU A 88 9.57 -13.89 -2.30
N TYR A 89 9.92 -14.63 -1.24
CA TYR A 89 10.12 -14.07 0.10
C TYR A 89 11.26 -13.08 0.18
N ALA A 90 12.44 -13.45 -0.32
CA ALA A 90 13.61 -12.59 -0.28
C ALA A 90 13.36 -11.29 -1.06
N ILE A 91 12.76 -11.39 -2.24
CA ILE A 91 12.40 -10.22 -3.05
C ILE A 91 11.40 -9.34 -2.31
N THR A 92 10.36 -9.93 -1.70
CA THR A 92 9.37 -9.18 -0.92
C THR A 92 10.02 -8.40 0.22
N TYR A 93 10.89 -9.05 1.01
CA TYR A 93 11.61 -8.38 2.10
C TYR A 93 12.58 -7.32 1.61
N CYS A 94 13.29 -7.54 0.49
CA CYS A 94 14.16 -6.53 -0.11
C CYS A 94 13.37 -5.29 -0.53
N VAL A 95 12.23 -5.46 -1.19
CA VAL A 95 11.37 -4.35 -1.61
C VAL A 95 10.80 -3.60 -0.40
N TRP A 96 10.33 -4.32 0.62
CA TRP A 96 9.91 -3.69 1.88
C TRP A 96 11.05 -2.95 2.57
N GLY A 97 12.27 -3.48 2.54
CA GLY A 97 13.45 -2.79 3.06
C GLY A 97 13.70 -1.46 2.36
N ILE A 98 13.59 -1.43 1.02
CA ILE A 98 13.70 -0.19 0.24
C ILE A 98 12.60 0.80 0.61
N PHE A 99 11.36 0.33 0.76
CA PHE A 99 10.23 1.18 1.19
C PHE A 99 10.44 1.74 2.59
N LEU A 100 10.93 0.92 3.53
CA LEU A 100 11.24 1.36 4.89
C LEU A 100 12.37 2.39 4.89
N LEU A 101 13.43 2.21 4.10
CA LEU A 101 14.50 3.19 3.97
C LEU A 101 13.99 4.52 3.40
N GLY A 102 13.19 4.47 2.33
CA GLY A 102 12.56 5.65 1.77
C GLY A 102 11.67 6.35 2.79
N LEU A 103 10.87 5.59 3.54
CA LEU A 103 10.01 6.11 4.59
C LEU A 103 10.83 6.77 5.70
N MET A 104 11.92 6.15 6.18
CA MET A 104 12.78 6.74 7.21
C MET A 104 13.38 8.09 6.77
N ILE A 105 13.70 8.24 5.49
CA ILE A 105 14.22 9.50 4.93
C ILE A 105 13.10 10.54 4.80
N SER A 106 11.91 10.15 4.35
CA SER A 106 10.81 11.09 4.11
C SER A 106 10.05 11.48 5.37
N LEU A 107 10.02 10.61 6.38
CA LEU A 107 9.16 10.76 7.57
C LEU A 107 9.40 12.08 8.33
N PRO A 108 10.65 12.55 8.57
CA PRO A 108 10.89 13.82 9.25
C PRO A 108 10.33 15.02 8.48
N THR A 109 10.47 15.01 7.15
CA THR A 109 9.96 16.08 6.27
C THR A 109 8.43 16.10 6.28
N VAL A 110 7.81 14.93 6.15
CA VAL A 110 6.35 14.78 6.20
C VAL A 110 5.80 15.26 7.54
N ILE A 111 6.41 14.88 8.66
CA ILE A 111 5.98 15.33 9.99
C ILE A 111 6.09 16.84 10.12
N LYS A 112 7.20 17.43 9.64
CA LYS A 112 7.41 18.87 9.70
C LYS A 112 6.36 19.63 8.87
N ASP A 113 6.11 19.18 7.66
CA ASP A 113 5.20 19.88 6.74
C ASP A 113 3.73 19.72 7.13
N TRP A 114 3.34 18.58 7.72
CA TRP A 114 1.93 18.29 8.03
C TRP A 114 1.51 18.70 9.45
N PHE A 115 2.43 18.66 10.42
CA PHE A 115 2.08 18.88 11.83
C PHE A 115 2.67 20.15 12.44
N LEU A 116 3.84 20.61 11.97
CA LEU A 116 4.58 21.73 12.55
C LEU A 116 4.45 23.04 11.77
N LYS A 117 3.81 23.01 10.60
CA LYS A 117 3.47 24.18 9.79
C LYS A 117 2.00 24.53 9.98
#